data_AF-A0A8T7LDR2-F1
#
_entry.id   AF-A0A8T7LDR2-F1
#
_cell.length_a   1.000
_cell.length_b   1.000
_cell.length_c   1.000
_cell.angle_alpha   90.00
_cell.angle_beta   90.00
_cell.angle_gamma   90.00
#
_symmetry.space_group_name_H-M   'P 1'
#
loop_
_entity.id
_entity.type
_entity.pdbx_description
1 polymer ?
#
loop_
_entity_poly.entity_id
_entity_poly.type
_entity_poly.pdbx_seq_one_letter_code
_entity_poly.pdbx_strand_id
1 'polypeptide(L)'
;MVTAQHPHAIATASFAIIRQGLTERGFTLAPPLASVVERIIHTTADFEFAELVQISPGAIEAGVRALQAGCAVLTDVHMVRVGISVARLETLGGALHCLIDDPIVASRATAHGSTRGIESMRLAAERGLLDGSIVTIGNAPTALDELVCLVAAGARPALIVGVPVGFVGAAESKA
;
A
#
# COMPACT_ATOMS: atom_id res chain seq x y z
N MET A 1 -11.29 -22.58 24.66
CA MET A 1 -10.00 -22.09 24.14
C MET A 1 -9.92 -22.43 22.66
N VAL A 2 -9.77 -21.45 21.77
CA VAL A 2 -9.41 -21.72 20.37
C VAL A 2 -7.97 -22.24 20.38
N THR A 3 -7.77 -23.51 20.04
CA THR A 3 -6.44 -24.11 19.93
C THR A 3 -5.78 -23.64 18.64
N ALA A 4 -4.46 -23.39 18.68
CA ALA A 4 -3.66 -22.81 17.59
C ALA A 4 -3.51 -23.72 16.34
N GLN A 5 -4.37 -24.72 16.16
CA GLN A 5 -4.24 -25.75 15.12
C GLN A 5 -5.12 -25.50 13.88
N HIS A 6 -5.99 -24.49 13.89
CA HIS A 6 -6.90 -24.18 12.78
C HIS A 6 -6.75 -22.72 12.30
N PRO A 7 -5.94 -22.46 11.26
CA PRO A 7 -5.61 -21.10 10.81
C PRO A 7 -6.82 -20.19 10.56
N HIS A 8 -7.88 -20.73 9.95
CA HIS A 8 -9.10 -19.97 9.69
C HIS A 8 -9.85 -19.61 10.97
N ALA A 9 -9.94 -20.53 11.94
CA ALA A 9 -10.60 -20.28 13.22
C ALA A 9 -9.83 -19.23 14.05
N ILE A 10 -8.49 -19.25 13.99
CA ILE A 10 -7.63 -18.26 14.64
C ILE A 10 -7.87 -16.87 14.04
N ALA A 11 -7.86 -16.76 12.72
CA ALA A 11 -8.11 -15.48 12.05
C ALA A 11 -9.49 -14.93 12.41
N THR A 12 -10.54 -15.75 12.33
CA THR A 12 -11.91 -15.35 12.69
C THR A 12 -12.01 -14.90 14.14
N ALA A 13 -11.41 -15.63 15.08
CA ALA A 13 -11.38 -15.24 16.49
C ALA A 13 -10.61 -13.93 16.71
N SER A 14 -9.48 -13.76 16.03
CA SER A 14 -8.68 -12.53 16.10
C SER A 14 -9.47 -11.30 15.61
N PHE A 15 -10.16 -11.40 14.47
CA PHE A 15 -11.02 -10.31 13.99
C PHE A 15 -12.18 -10.00 14.94
N ALA A 16 -12.76 -11.01 15.61
CA ALA A 16 -13.78 -10.77 16.63
C ALA A 16 -13.22 -9.96 17.81
N ILE A 17 -12.03 -10.31 18.29
CA ILE A 17 -11.34 -9.57 19.38
C ILE A 17 -11.02 -8.15 18.95
N ILE A 18 -10.54 -7.94 17.72
CA ILE A 18 -10.24 -6.61 17.18
C ILE A 18 -11.51 -5.75 17.12
N ARG A 19 -12.63 -6.27 16.61
CA ARG A 19 -13.90 -5.53 16.56
C ARG A 19 -14.41 -5.14 17.94
N GLN A 20 -14.32 -6.06 18.90
CA GLN A 20 -14.67 -5.77 20.29
C GLN A 20 -13.77 -4.66 20.85
N GLY A 21 -12.45 -4.80 20.68
CA GLY A 21 -11.47 -3.82 21.18
C GLY A 21 -11.63 -2.42 20.56
N LEU A 22 -12.02 -2.33 19.28
CA LEU A 22 -12.39 -1.08 18.61
C LEU A 22 -13.64 -0.46 19.22
N THR A 23 -14.68 -1.27 19.45
CA THR A 23 -15.95 -0.81 20.05
C THR A 23 -15.74 -0.28 21.46
N GLU A 24 -14.94 -0.97 22.28
CA GLU A 24 -14.59 -0.55 23.65
C GLU A 24 -13.81 0.77 23.68
N ARG A 25 -13.09 1.09 22.59
CA ARG A 25 -12.36 2.36 22.41
C ARG A 25 -13.19 3.45 21.76
N GLY A 26 -14.47 3.18 21.47
CA GLY A 26 -15.40 4.15 20.88
C GLY A 26 -15.33 4.27 19.36
N PHE A 27 -14.59 3.39 18.66
CA PHE A 27 -14.56 3.38 17.20
C PHE A 27 -15.75 2.62 16.63
N THR A 28 -16.50 3.29 15.75
CA THR A 28 -17.53 2.66 14.92
C THR A 28 -17.16 2.86 13.45
N LEU A 29 -16.65 1.81 12.81
CA LEU A 29 -16.21 1.84 11.42
C LEU A 29 -17.22 1.10 10.54
N ALA A 30 -17.68 1.73 9.48
CA ALA A 30 -18.53 1.08 8.48
C ALA A 30 -17.68 0.37 7.41
N PRO A 31 -18.14 -0.76 6.84
CA PRO A 31 -17.58 -1.28 5.60
C PRO A 31 -17.69 -0.24 4.47
N PRO A 32 -16.69 -0.14 3.57
CA PRO A 32 -15.52 -1.02 3.48
C PRO A 32 -14.32 -0.60 4.34
N LEU A 33 -14.32 0.60 4.94
CA LEU A 33 -13.23 1.11 5.78
C LEU A 33 -12.87 0.16 6.93
N ALA A 34 -13.88 -0.41 7.60
CA ALA A 34 -13.68 -1.38 8.68
C ALA A 34 -12.75 -2.54 8.28
N SER A 35 -12.89 -3.07 7.06
CA SER A 35 -12.07 -4.19 6.59
C SER A 35 -10.60 -3.82 6.41
N VAL A 36 -10.31 -2.57 6.06
CA VAL A 36 -8.93 -2.07 5.91
C VAL A 36 -8.30 -1.88 7.29
N VAL A 37 -8.98 -1.14 8.18
CA VAL A 37 -8.46 -0.84 9.52
C VAL A 37 -8.29 -2.10 10.36
N GLU A 38 -9.29 -3.00 10.38
CA GLU A 38 -9.18 -4.29 11.08
C GLU A 38 -7.99 -5.11 10.58
N ARG A 39 -7.72 -5.11 9.27
CA ARG A 39 -6.59 -5.85 8.69
C ARG A 39 -5.25 -5.26 9.13
N ILE A 40 -5.13 -3.94 9.19
CA ILE A 40 -3.93 -3.26 9.66
C ILE A 40 -3.67 -3.65 11.12
N ILE A 41 -4.67 -3.47 12.00
CA ILE A 41 -4.58 -3.83 13.42
C ILE A 41 -4.23 -5.31 13.60
N HIS A 42 -4.81 -6.20 12.79
CA HIS A 42 -4.49 -7.63 12.85
C HIS A 42 -3.01 -7.92 12.57
N THR A 43 -2.38 -7.15 11.67
CA THR A 43 -0.97 -7.34 11.30
C THR A 43 0.01 -6.62 12.23
N THR A 44 -0.42 -5.55 12.90
CA THR A 44 0.43 -4.72 13.76
C THR A 44 0.21 -4.97 15.26
N ALA A 45 -0.92 -5.58 15.61
CA ALA A 45 -1.46 -5.67 16.97
C ALA A 45 -1.62 -4.30 17.66
N ASP A 46 -1.83 -3.24 16.87
CA ASP A 46 -1.86 -1.86 17.34
C ASP A 46 -3.17 -1.17 16.96
N PHE A 47 -3.96 -0.79 17.97
CA PHE A 47 -5.24 -0.12 17.80
C PHE A 47 -5.12 1.36 17.44
N GLU A 48 -3.94 1.98 17.59
CA GLU A 48 -3.69 3.38 17.23
C GLU A 48 -3.97 3.64 15.75
N PHE A 49 -3.84 2.62 14.90
CA PHE A 49 -4.21 2.70 13.48
C PHE A 49 -5.69 3.01 13.23
N ALA A 50 -6.59 2.86 14.21
CA ALA A 50 -7.96 3.34 14.09
C ALA A 50 -8.06 4.87 14.02
N GLU A 51 -7.06 5.59 14.55
CA GLU A 51 -6.96 7.06 14.53
C GLU A 51 -6.06 7.55 13.41
N LEU A 52 -4.96 6.83 13.13
CA LEU A 52 -3.94 7.28 12.19
C LEU A 52 -4.32 7.06 10.71
N VAL A 53 -5.19 6.10 10.41
CA VAL A 53 -5.56 5.78 9.03
C VAL A 53 -6.42 6.89 8.46
N GLN A 54 -5.91 7.53 7.40
CA GLN A 54 -6.64 8.52 6.61
C GLN A 54 -6.94 7.94 5.22
N ILE A 55 -8.17 8.10 4.76
CA ILE A 55 -8.62 7.60 3.46
C ILE A 55 -9.39 8.71 2.75
N SER A 56 -8.98 9.04 1.52
CA SER A 56 -9.70 10.00 0.69
C SER A 56 -11.06 9.45 0.25
N PRO A 57 -12.07 10.30 0.05
CA PRO A 57 -13.39 9.85 -0.39
C PRO A 57 -13.33 9.01 -1.67
N GLY A 58 -13.91 7.81 -1.63
CA GLY A 58 -13.97 6.91 -2.79
C GLY A 58 -12.69 6.12 -3.09
N ALA A 59 -11.64 6.24 -2.27
CA ALA A 59 -10.35 5.60 -2.53
C ALA A 59 -10.43 4.06 -2.52
N ILE A 60 -11.17 3.48 -1.55
CA ILE A 60 -11.33 2.03 -1.45
C ILE A 60 -12.08 1.51 -2.68
N GLU A 61 -13.16 2.17 -3.06
CA GLU A 61 -13.96 1.79 -4.22
C GLU A 61 -13.16 1.94 -5.53
N ALA A 62 -12.33 2.98 -5.64
CA ALA A 62 -11.42 3.16 -6.79
C ALA A 62 -10.39 2.02 -6.88
N GLY A 63 -9.76 1.64 -5.76
CA GLY A 63 -8.83 0.52 -5.71
C GLY A 63 -9.49 -0.81 -6.05
N VAL A 64 -10.68 -1.09 -5.49
CA VAL A 64 -11.44 -2.30 -5.81
C VAL A 64 -11.78 -2.38 -7.29
N ARG A 65 -12.27 -1.27 -7.89
CA ARG A 65 -12.57 -1.22 -9.33
C ARG A 65 -11.32 -1.43 -10.18
N ALA A 66 -10.18 -0.83 -9.81
CA ALA A 66 -8.93 -0.99 -10.54
C ALA A 66 -8.45 -2.45 -10.52
N LEU A 67 -8.50 -3.10 -9.35
CA LEU A 67 -8.18 -4.53 -9.22
C LEU A 67 -9.10 -5.39 -10.08
N GLN A 68 -10.41 -5.14 -10.05
CA GLN A 68 -11.40 -5.88 -10.87
C GLN A 68 -11.20 -5.67 -12.37
N ALA A 69 -10.62 -4.54 -12.78
CA ALA A 69 -10.29 -4.23 -14.17
C ALA A 69 -8.90 -4.78 -14.59
N GLY A 70 -8.19 -5.51 -13.73
CA GLY A 70 -6.88 -6.08 -14.04
C GLY A 70 -5.76 -5.04 -14.06
N CYS A 71 -5.79 -4.04 -13.18
CA CYS A 71 -4.74 -3.03 -13.13
C CYS A 71 -3.37 -3.61 -12.75
N ALA A 72 -2.31 -2.88 -13.11
CA ALA A 72 -0.99 -3.10 -12.54
C ALA A 72 -0.97 -2.68 -11.05
N VAL A 73 -0.16 -3.38 -10.26
CA VAL A 73 0.19 -3.00 -8.88
C VAL A 73 1.69 -2.75 -8.83
N LEU A 74 2.08 -1.58 -8.34
CA LEU A 74 3.48 -1.20 -8.15
C LEU A 74 3.82 -1.13 -6.67
N THR A 75 5.02 -1.57 -6.32
CA THR A 75 5.55 -1.51 -4.96
C THR A 75 6.90 -0.81 -4.94
N ASP A 76 7.16 0.00 -3.91
CA ASP A 76 8.46 0.66 -3.71
C ASP A 76 9.58 -0.32 -3.31
N VAL A 77 9.25 -1.38 -2.56
CA VAL A 77 10.20 -2.38 -2.07
C VAL A 77 9.72 -3.82 -2.21
N HIS A 78 10.66 -4.77 -2.24
CA HIS A 78 10.36 -6.21 -2.37
C HIS A 78 9.54 -6.79 -1.23
N MET A 79 9.72 -6.30 0.00
CA MET A 79 8.96 -6.83 1.13
C MET A 79 7.44 -6.65 0.94
N VAL A 80 7.02 -5.51 0.38
CA VAL A 80 5.62 -5.27 0.02
C VAL A 80 5.19 -6.21 -1.10
N ARG A 81 6.02 -6.35 -2.15
CA ARG A 81 5.77 -7.28 -3.27
C ARG A 81 5.52 -8.71 -2.79
N VAL A 82 6.37 -9.23 -1.90
CA VAL A 82 6.27 -10.62 -1.40
C VAL A 82 5.01 -10.83 -0.55
N GLY A 83 4.49 -9.78 0.10
CA GLY A 83 3.24 -9.83 0.85
C GLY A 83 1.98 -9.88 -0.02
N ILE A 84 2.08 -9.58 -1.32
CA ILE A 84 0.95 -9.55 -2.24
C ILE A 84 0.83 -10.90 -2.96
N SER A 85 -0.39 -11.47 -2.95
CA SER A 85 -0.68 -12.71 -3.67
C SER A 85 -0.72 -12.48 -5.18
N VAL A 86 0.39 -12.78 -5.85
CA VAL A 86 0.52 -12.70 -7.32
C VAL A 86 -0.57 -13.52 -8.01
N ALA A 87 -0.81 -14.76 -7.56
CA ALA A 87 -1.84 -15.62 -8.14
C ALA A 87 -3.24 -14.99 -8.12
N ARG A 88 -3.64 -14.33 -7.02
CA ARG A 88 -4.94 -13.63 -6.96
C ARG A 88 -4.99 -12.43 -7.90
N LEU A 89 -3.90 -11.69 -8.00
CA LEU A 89 -3.83 -10.55 -8.91
C LEU A 89 -3.94 -11.01 -10.38
N GLU A 90 -3.25 -12.10 -10.74
CA GLU A 90 -3.31 -12.71 -12.07
C GLU A 90 -4.70 -13.24 -12.41
N THR A 91 -5.44 -13.80 -11.44
CA THR A 91 -6.86 -14.20 -11.69
C THR A 91 -7.77 -13.04 -12.03
N LEU A 92 -7.39 -11.80 -11.67
CA LEU A 92 -8.10 -10.58 -12.02
C LEU A 92 -7.54 -9.93 -13.31
N GLY A 93 -6.51 -10.53 -13.94
CA GLY A 93 -5.83 -9.98 -15.12
C GLY A 93 -4.77 -8.92 -14.81
N GLY A 94 -4.43 -8.70 -13.53
CA GLY A 94 -3.44 -7.72 -13.12
C GLY A 94 -2.00 -8.25 -13.11
N ALA A 95 -1.04 -7.35 -12.94
CA ALA A 95 0.39 -7.65 -12.85
C ALA A 95 1.06 -6.92 -11.69
N LEU A 96 2.08 -7.53 -11.07
CA LEU A 96 2.80 -6.96 -9.93
C LEU A 96 4.23 -6.55 -10.33
N HIS A 97 4.57 -5.28 -10.07
CA HIS A 97 5.87 -4.71 -10.42
C HIS A 97 6.58 -4.14 -9.20
N CYS A 98 7.90 -4.36 -9.13
CA CYS A 98 8.80 -3.69 -8.19
C CYS A 98 10.08 -3.37 -8.97
N LEU A 99 10.32 -2.09 -9.22
CA LEU A 99 11.44 -1.64 -10.08
C LEU A 99 12.70 -1.30 -9.28
N ILE A 100 12.70 -1.50 -7.96
CA ILE A 100 13.78 -1.03 -7.08
C ILE A 100 15.17 -1.61 -7.41
N ASP A 101 15.19 -2.81 -8.00
CA ASP A 101 16.41 -3.52 -8.44
C ASP A 101 16.62 -3.49 -9.96
N ASP A 102 15.81 -2.71 -10.70
CA ASP A 102 16.06 -2.53 -12.11
C ASP A 102 17.46 -1.91 -12.29
N PRO A 103 18.34 -2.46 -13.15
CA PRO A 103 19.70 -1.94 -13.33
C PRO A 103 19.74 -0.45 -13.68
N ILE A 104 18.72 0.06 -14.37
CA ILE A 104 18.58 1.47 -14.71
C ILE A 104 18.39 2.31 -13.45
N VAL A 105 17.59 1.84 -12.49
CA VAL A 105 17.31 2.55 -11.22
C VAL A 105 18.58 2.72 -10.40
N ALA A 106 19.36 1.65 -10.25
CA ALA A 106 20.62 1.72 -9.51
C ALA A 106 21.62 2.68 -10.15
N SER A 107 21.77 2.61 -11.49
CA SER A 107 22.67 3.48 -12.24
C SER A 107 22.26 4.96 -12.14
N ARG A 108 20.97 5.27 -12.30
CA ARG A 108 20.45 6.64 -12.21
C ARG A 108 20.53 7.21 -10.81
N ALA A 109 20.25 6.41 -9.78
CA ALA A 109 20.31 6.88 -8.39
C ALA A 109 21.72 7.36 -8.04
N THR A 110 22.75 6.61 -8.48
CA THR A 110 24.15 7.03 -8.34
C THR A 110 24.47 8.27 -9.18
N ALA A 111 24.05 8.32 -10.45
CA ALA A 111 24.34 9.43 -11.35
C ALA A 111 23.69 10.75 -10.92
N HIS A 112 22.46 10.70 -10.39
CA HIS A 112 21.68 11.87 -10.01
C HIS A 112 21.84 12.27 -8.53
N GLY A 113 22.55 11.46 -7.72
CA GLY A 113 22.64 11.69 -6.28
C GLY A 113 21.29 11.57 -5.57
N SER A 114 20.40 10.71 -6.08
CA SER A 114 19.04 10.49 -5.57
C SER A 114 18.90 9.09 -4.95
N THR A 115 17.73 8.77 -4.41
CA THR A 115 17.45 7.42 -3.89
C THR A 115 16.95 6.50 -5.01
N ARG A 116 17.13 5.19 -4.83
CA ARG A 116 16.51 4.20 -5.72
C ARG A 116 14.98 4.28 -5.71
N GLY A 117 14.38 4.73 -4.61
CA GLY A 117 12.93 4.95 -4.50
C GLY A 117 12.45 6.04 -5.45
N ILE A 118 13.18 7.16 -5.53
CA ILE A 118 12.89 8.24 -6.51
C ILE A 118 13.01 7.69 -7.94
N GLU A 119 14.14 7.08 -8.27
CA GLU A 119 14.39 6.64 -9.64
C GLU A 119 13.48 5.48 -10.08
N SER A 120 13.00 4.65 -9.15
CA SER A 120 12.03 3.59 -9.47
C SER A 120 10.66 4.15 -9.85
N MET A 121 10.20 5.23 -9.20
CA MET A 121 8.96 5.91 -9.57
C MET A 121 9.08 6.64 -10.90
N ARG A 122 10.21 7.32 -11.15
CA ARG A 122 10.50 7.94 -12.45
C ARG A 122 10.50 6.91 -13.58
N LEU A 123 11.19 5.78 -13.38
CA LEU A 123 11.22 4.72 -14.37
C LEU A 123 9.83 4.09 -14.59
N ALA A 124 9.02 3.98 -13.54
CA ALA A 124 7.63 3.53 -13.68
C ALA A 124 6.79 4.50 -14.53
N ALA A 125 6.97 5.81 -14.35
CA ALA A 125 6.32 6.83 -15.17
C ALA A 125 6.75 6.73 -16.64
N GLU A 126 8.07 6.65 -16.90
CA GLU A 126 8.63 6.49 -18.25
C GLU A 126 8.12 5.24 -18.98
N ARG A 127 7.86 4.15 -18.23
CA ARG A 127 7.32 2.90 -18.76
C ARG A 127 5.80 2.89 -18.88
N GLY A 128 5.12 4.00 -18.56
CA GLY A 128 3.66 4.10 -18.62
C GLY A 128 2.93 3.21 -17.60
N LEU A 129 3.58 2.87 -16.48
CA LEU A 129 3.03 1.95 -15.48
C LEU A 129 2.18 2.66 -14.41
N LEU A 130 2.18 3.99 -14.34
CA LEU A 130 1.47 4.74 -13.31
C LEU A 130 -0.02 4.92 -13.61
N ASP A 131 -0.40 5.09 -14.87
CA ASP A 131 -1.79 5.42 -15.19
C ASP A 131 -2.70 4.21 -14.98
N GLY A 132 -3.77 4.41 -14.20
CA GLY A 132 -4.73 3.37 -13.82
C GLY A 132 -4.21 2.31 -12.86
N SER A 133 -2.96 2.41 -12.39
CA SER A 133 -2.37 1.42 -11.49
C SER A 133 -2.65 1.70 -10.02
N ILE A 134 -2.41 0.70 -9.17
CA ILE A 134 -2.32 0.88 -7.73
C ILE A 134 -0.84 0.97 -7.36
N VAL A 135 -0.42 2.08 -6.79
CA VAL A 135 0.95 2.28 -6.33
C VAL A 135 0.99 2.19 -4.82
N THR A 136 1.82 1.30 -4.29
CA THR A 136 1.98 1.05 -2.86
C THR A 136 3.38 1.47 -2.42
N ILE A 137 3.46 2.44 -1.52
CA ILE A 137 4.70 2.93 -0.93
C ILE A 137 4.70 2.54 0.55
N GLY A 138 5.41 1.46 0.88
CA GLY A 138 5.42 0.89 2.23
C GLY A 138 6.67 1.22 3.04
N ASN A 139 7.72 1.75 2.42
CA ASN A 139 8.99 2.02 3.10
C ASN A 139 9.51 3.41 2.80
N ALA A 140 9.82 3.74 1.55
CA ALA A 140 10.63 4.89 1.20
C ALA A 140 9.83 6.20 1.15
N PRO A 141 10.00 7.16 2.08
CA PRO A 141 9.31 8.46 2.02
C PRO A 141 9.61 9.21 0.71
N THR A 142 10.89 9.18 0.29
CA THR A 142 11.33 9.79 -0.97
C THR A 142 10.64 9.24 -2.22
N ALA A 143 10.16 7.99 -2.19
CA ALA A 143 9.39 7.44 -3.31
C ALA A 143 7.96 8.02 -3.34
N LEU A 144 7.36 8.27 -2.18
CA LEU A 144 6.05 8.92 -2.09
C LEU A 144 6.13 10.38 -2.54
N ASP A 145 7.15 11.13 -2.10
CA ASP A 145 7.38 12.52 -2.53
C ASP A 145 7.48 12.62 -4.06
N GLU A 146 8.30 11.77 -4.67
CA GLU A 146 8.46 11.74 -6.12
C GLU A 146 7.16 11.34 -6.82
N LEU A 147 6.41 10.38 -6.29
CA LEU A 147 5.11 9.99 -6.84
C LEU A 147 4.11 11.16 -6.81
N VAL A 148 4.08 11.96 -5.74
CA VAL A 148 3.25 13.17 -5.65
C VAL A 148 3.65 14.18 -6.73
N CYS A 149 4.95 14.40 -6.94
CA CYS A 149 5.45 15.24 -8.03
C CYS A 149 5.01 14.73 -9.41
N LEU A 150 5.07 13.42 -9.65
CA LEU A 150 4.63 12.80 -10.91
C LEU A 150 3.11 12.93 -11.14
N VAL A 151 2.31 12.82 -10.08
CA VAL A 151 0.86 13.06 -10.15
C VAL A 151 0.55 14.52 -10.47
N ALA A 152 1.25 15.45 -9.83
CA ALA A 152 1.16 16.88 -10.14
C ALA A 152 1.56 17.18 -11.60
N ALA A 153 2.53 16.43 -12.14
CA ALA A 153 2.97 16.50 -13.53
C ALA A 153 2.04 15.80 -14.54
N GLY A 154 1.03 15.04 -14.09
CA GLY A 154 0.00 14.48 -14.97
C GLY A 154 -0.26 12.98 -14.81
N ALA A 155 0.54 12.24 -14.04
CA ALA A 155 0.29 10.82 -13.81
C ALA A 155 -1.07 10.59 -13.10
N ARG A 156 -1.77 9.50 -13.43
CA ARG A 156 -3.11 9.19 -12.94
C ARG A 156 -3.22 7.77 -12.38
N PRO A 157 -2.52 7.42 -11.28
CA PRO A 157 -2.78 6.17 -10.59
C PRO A 157 -4.23 6.09 -10.09
N ALA A 158 -4.80 4.89 -10.13
CA ALA A 158 -6.16 4.65 -9.64
C ALA A 158 -6.25 4.70 -8.11
N LEU A 159 -5.16 4.32 -7.42
CA LEU A 159 -5.03 4.41 -5.98
C LEU A 159 -3.54 4.55 -5.59
N ILE A 160 -3.26 5.36 -4.58
CA ILE A 160 -1.97 5.41 -3.90
C ILE A 160 -2.16 4.92 -2.46
N VAL A 161 -1.40 3.90 -2.06
CA VAL A 161 -1.30 3.45 -0.67
C VAL A 161 0.03 3.97 -0.12
N GLY A 162 0.01 5.18 0.43
CA GLY A 162 1.18 5.88 0.96
C GLY A 162 1.33 5.66 2.46
N VAL A 163 2.02 4.60 2.86
CA VAL A 163 2.29 4.27 4.27
C VAL A 163 3.80 4.12 4.58
N PRO A 164 4.69 4.98 4.06
CA PRO A 164 6.12 4.88 4.37
C PRO A 164 6.36 5.14 5.87
N VAL A 165 7.35 4.41 6.41
CA VAL A 165 7.80 4.52 7.79
C VAL A 165 9.15 5.23 7.85
N GLY A 166 9.43 5.92 8.95
CA GLY A 166 10.72 6.57 9.16
C GLY A 166 10.63 7.74 10.12
N PHE A 167 11.79 8.17 10.61
CA PHE A 167 11.91 9.34 11.48
C PHE A 167 12.25 10.63 10.71
N VAL A 168 12.53 10.52 9.40
CA VAL A 168 12.89 11.64 8.54
C VAL A 168 12.06 11.55 7.26
N GLY A 169 11.32 12.62 6.93
CA GLY A 169 10.54 12.74 5.69
C GLY A 169 9.25 11.92 5.65
N ALA A 170 9.06 10.95 6.54
CA ALA A 170 7.88 10.08 6.51
C ALA A 170 6.59 10.81 6.88
N ALA A 171 6.63 11.75 7.83
CA ALA A 171 5.45 12.52 8.21
C ALA A 171 5.10 13.54 7.11
N GLU A 172 6.13 14.21 6.59
CA GLU A 172 6.03 15.24 5.57
C GLU A 172 5.52 14.68 4.24
N SER A 173 6.02 13.52 3.81
CA SER A 173 5.58 12.88 2.56
C SER A 173 4.14 12.38 2.57
N LYS A 174 3.53 12.21 3.75
CA LYS A 174 2.13 11.78 3.91
C LYS A 174 1.15 12.95 4.09
N ALA A 175 1.65 14.18 4.27
CA ALA A 175 0.86 15.37 4.55
C ALA A 175 0.32 16.01 3.26
#